data_AF-A0A1W9WMQ4-F1
#
_entry.id   AF-A0A1W9WMQ4-F1
#
_cell.length_a   1.000
_cell.length_b   1.000
_cell.length_c   1.000
_cell.angle_alpha   90.00
_cell.angle_beta   90.00
_cell.angle_gamma   90.00
#
_symmetry.space_group_name_H-M   'P 1'
#
loop_
_entity.id
_entity.type
_entity.pdbx_description
1 polymer ?
#
loop_
_entity_poly.entity_id
_entity_poly.type
_entity_poly.pdbx_seq_one_letter_code
_entity_poly.pdbx_strand_id
1 'polypeptide(L)'
;MTTVKKQTIIAGMLGLFFLPQTYADYSIPGCQDAWTAIGKAGKLGALETLVKIDCAVMHRKNWRLPTNGGVSNPKVCAPAWNTLSKARQLGNVKFMVTHNCPVFYRKGWVTNYTIPGCKKAWTAIGKAGKLRALETLVKTDCAVMHRNKWRLPTNGGVSNRKVCAPAWSNLSKARQLGNVKFMVTHNCPVFSRKGWVK
;
A
#
# COMPACT_ATOMS: atom_id res chain seq x y z
N MET A 1 -57.21 19.15 39.70
CA MET A 1 -57.49 19.56 38.31
C MET A 1 -56.91 20.96 38.17
N THR A 2 -55.90 21.29 37.38
CA THR A 2 -55.53 20.83 36.04
C THR A 2 -54.02 21.02 35.86
N THR A 3 -53.47 20.16 35.02
CA THR A 3 -52.08 19.86 34.72
C THR A 3 -51.32 21.03 34.09
N VAL A 4 -50.17 21.44 34.65
CA VAL A 4 -49.22 22.35 33.99
C VAL A 4 -48.32 21.54 33.05
N LYS A 5 -48.39 21.83 31.75
CA LYS A 5 -47.62 21.18 30.69
C LYS A 5 -46.12 21.51 30.83
N LYS A 6 -45.30 20.47 30.98
CA LYS A 6 -43.84 20.49 30.79
C LYS A 6 -43.52 20.92 29.35
N GLN A 7 -42.71 21.97 29.20
CA GLN A 7 -42.03 22.26 27.93
C GLN A 7 -40.70 21.48 27.91
N THR A 8 -40.60 20.60 26.93
CA THR A 8 -39.41 19.79 26.62
C THR A 8 -38.41 20.65 25.86
N ILE A 9 -37.23 20.87 26.45
CA ILE A 9 -36.08 21.46 25.78
C ILE A 9 -35.52 20.40 24.83
N ILE A 10 -35.65 20.65 23.52
CA ILE A 10 -35.07 19.81 22.47
C ILE A 10 -33.55 20.02 22.50
N ALA A 11 -32.83 18.94 22.79
CA ALA A 11 -31.39 18.81 22.64
C ALA A 11 -31.00 19.06 21.16
N GLY A 12 -30.51 20.25 20.88
CA GLY A 12 -29.88 20.59 19.61
C GLY A 12 -28.57 19.83 19.48
N MET A 13 -28.58 18.85 18.59
CA MET A 13 -27.47 17.99 18.21
C MET A 13 -26.17 18.78 18.01
N LEU A 14 -25.16 18.52 18.85
CA LEU A 14 -23.77 18.67 18.46
C LEU A 14 -23.52 17.72 17.28
N GLY A 15 -23.74 18.22 16.07
CA GLY A 15 -23.19 17.66 14.86
C GLY A 15 -21.69 17.79 14.92
N LEU A 16 -21.04 16.80 15.54
CA LEU A 16 -19.64 16.48 15.27
C LEU A 16 -19.53 16.30 13.76
N PHE A 17 -19.00 17.32 13.09
CA PHE A 17 -18.47 17.24 11.75
C PHE A 17 -17.42 16.12 11.75
N PHE A 18 -17.87 14.90 11.44
CA PHE A 18 -17.00 13.87 10.91
C PHE A 18 -16.52 14.38 9.56
N LEU A 19 -15.45 15.17 9.57
CA LEU A 19 -14.62 15.36 8.39
C LEU A 19 -14.29 13.95 7.88
N PRO A 20 -14.71 13.55 6.67
CA PRO A 20 -14.22 12.33 6.09
C PRO A 20 -12.70 12.51 6.00
N GLN A 21 -11.95 11.68 6.74
CA GLN A 21 -10.50 11.61 6.61
C GLN A 21 -10.22 11.36 5.13
N THR A 22 -9.86 12.42 4.42
CA THR A 22 -9.50 12.35 3.00
C THR A 22 -8.24 11.51 2.93
N TYR A 23 -8.48 10.25 2.56
CA TYR A 23 -7.58 9.18 2.18
C TYR A 23 -6.22 9.67 1.66
N ALA A 24 -5.26 9.84 2.55
CA ALA A 24 -3.83 9.75 2.24
C ALA A 24 -3.40 8.28 2.02
N ASP A 25 -4.34 7.44 1.58
CA ASP A 25 -4.39 5.99 1.78
C ASP A 25 -4.22 5.20 0.48
N TYR A 26 -3.97 5.91 -0.63
CA TYR A 26 -3.74 5.35 -1.95
C TYR A 26 -2.46 5.95 -2.52
N SER A 27 -1.35 5.70 -1.84
CA SER A 27 -0.01 6.12 -2.27
C SER A 27 0.50 5.40 -3.54
N ILE A 28 -0.41 4.81 -4.31
CA ILE A 28 -0.18 4.26 -5.64
C ILE A 28 -1.42 4.59 -6.48
N PRO A 29 -1.30 5.43 -7.53
CA PRO A 29 -2.39 5.71 -8.47
C PRO A 29 -3.03 4.43 -8.97
N GLY A 30 -4.36 4.38 -9.00
CA GLY A 30 -5.12 3.20 -9.45
C GLY A 30 -5.40 2.15 -8.36
N CYS A 31 -4.73 2.16 -7.21
CA CYS A 31 -5.07 1.25 -6.11
C CYS A 31 -6.47 1.54 -5.52
N GLN A 32 -6.85 2.82 -5.44
CA GLN A 32 -8.18 3.23 -4.99
C GLN A 32 -9.27 2.76 -5.93
N ASP A 33 -9.06 3.00 -7.22
CA ASP A 33 -10.03 2.68 -8.26
C ASP A 33 -10.23 1.18 -8.37
N ALA A 34 -9.13 0.42 -8.36
CA ALA A 34 -9.17 -1.04 -8.35
C ALA A 34 -9.89 -1.59 -7.11
N TRP A 35 -9.57 -1.08 -5.91
CA TRP A 35 -10.25 -1.48 -4.68
C TRP A 35 -11.75 -1.16 -4.72
N THR A 36 -12.09 0.06 -5.15
CA THR A 36 -13.47 0.55 -5.22
C THR A 36 -14.27 -0.23 -6.25
N ALA A 37 -13.69 -0.56 -7.41
CA ALA A 37 -14.33 -1.37 -8.43
C ALA A 37 -14.63 -2.79 -7.92
N ILE A 38 -13.68 -3.43 -7.22
CA ILE A 38 -13.89 -4.75 -6.59
C ILE A 38 -14.96 -4.65 -5.48
N GLY A 39 -14.93 -3.56 -4.70
CA GLY A 39 -15.91 -3.24 -3.66
C GLY A 39 -17.33 -3.08 -4.20
N LYS A 40 -17.52 -2.29 -5.26
CA LYS A 40 -18.81 -2.12 -5.95
C LYS A 40 -19.35 -3.43 -6.51
N ALA A 41 -18.47 -4.33 -6.95
CA ALA A 41 -18.84 -5.68 -7.39
C ALA A 41 -19.15 -6.65 -6.24
N GLY A 42 -19.01 -6.22 -4.98
CA GLY A 42 -19.20 -7.04 -3.78
C GLY A 42 -18.18 -8.18 -3.65
N LYS A 43 -16.99 -8.07 -4.26
CA LYS A 43 -16.02 -9.18 -4.36
C LYS A 43 -14.79 -9.05 -3.47
N LEU A 44 -14.82 -8.16 -2.47
CA LEU A 44 -13.68 -7.97 -1.54
C LEU A 44 -13.36 -9.25 -0.75
N GLY A 45 -14.34 -10.07 -0.37
CA GLY A 45 -14.08 -11.34 0.32
C GLY A 45 -13.34 -12.37 -0.54
N ALA A 46 -13.59 -12.40 -1.86
CA ALA A 46 -12.85 -13.24 -2.78
C ALA A 46 -11.41 -12.72 -2.98
N LEU A 47 -11.23 -11.40 -3.04
CA LEU A 47 -9.90 -10.78 -3.07
C LEU A 47 -9.12 -11.08 -1.79
N GLU A 48 -9.74 -10.91 -0.62
CA GLU A 48 -9.15 -11.26 0.67
C GLU A 48 -8.65 -12.70 0.66
N THR A 49 -9.51 -13.63 0.25
CA THR A 49 -9.19 -15.06 0.19
C THR A 49 -7.94 -15.31 -0.65
N LEU A 50 -7.87 -14.73 -1.87
CA LEU A 50 -6.71 -14.90 -2.74
C LEU A 50 -5.43 -14.36 -2.08
N VAL A 51 -5.49 -13.14 -1.53
CA VAL A 51 -4.32 -12.42 -1.00
C VAL A 51 -3.82 -13.01 0.32
N LYS A 52 -4.73 -13.27 1.26
CA LYS A 52 -4.44 -13.71 2.63
C LYS A 52 -3.95 -15.16 2.69
N ILE A 53 -4.50 -16.03 1.84
CA ILE A 53 -4.06 -17.43 1.74
C ILE A 53 -2.85 -17.57 0.81
N ASP A 54 -2.44 -16.49 0.14
CA ASP A 54 -1.36 -16.49 -0.85
C ASP A 54 -1.57 -17.55 -1.94
N CYS A 55 -2.77 -17.56 -2.54
CA CYS A 55 -3.16 -18.58 -3.51
C CYS A 55 -2.16 -18.71 -4.68
N ALA A 56 -1.72 -19.94 -4.95
CA ALA A 56 -0.71 -20.27 -5.96
C ALA A 56 -1.02 -19.75 -7.37
N VAL A 57 -2.30 -19.56 -7.70
CA VAL A 57 -2.73 -19.00 -8.99
C VAL A 57 -2.15 -17.60 -9.27
N MET A 58 -1.96 -16.77 -8.24
CA MET A 58 -1.36 -15.43 -8.41
C MET A 58 0.12 -15.52 -8.77
N HIS A 59 0.83 -16.52 -8.22
CA HIS A 59 2.24 -16.79 -8.55
C HIS A 59 2.38 -17.37 -9.95
N ARG A 60 1.54 -18.35 -10.32
CA ARG A 60 1.51 -18.93 -11.69
C ARG A 60 1.24 -17.89 -12.79
N LYS A 61 0.51 -16.82 -12.45
CA LYS A 61 0.22 -15.71 -13.36
C LYS A 61 1.27 -14.60 -13.32
N ASN A 62 2.36 -14.77 -12.56
CA ASN A 62 3.42 -13.79 -12.35
C ASN A 62 2.91 -12.45 -11.76
N TRP A 63 1.85 -12.48 -10.95
CA TRP A 63 1.33 -11.27 -10.29
C TRP A 63 2.06 -10.97 -8.98
N ARG A 64 2.71 -11.98 -8.38
CA ARG A 64 3.43 -11.89 -7.11
C ARG A 64 4.79 -12.61 -7.23
N LEU A 65 5.86 -11.99 -6.73
CA LEU A 65 7.25 -12.44 -6.88
C LEU A 65 8.02 -12.54 -5.56
N PRO A 66 8.70 -13.66 -5.29
CA PRO A 66 8.16 -14.97 -4.94
C PRO A 66 8.13 -15.13 -3.40
N THR A 67 7.49 -16.17 -2.85
CA THR A 67 8.03 -16.67 -1.56
C THR A 67 7.94 -18.16 -1.33
N ASN A 68 6.96 -18.92 -1.84
CA ASN A 68 6.99 -20.41 -1.82
C ASN A 68 6.16 -21.05 -2.97
N GLY A 69 5.84 -20.31 -4.03
CA GLY A 69 4.86 -20.76 -5.05
C GLY A 69 3.39 -20.63 -4.62
N GLY A 70 3.14 -20.14 -3.41
CA GLY A 70 1.82 -19.92 -2.82
C GLY A 70 1.14 -21.22 -2.37
N VAL A 71 -0.02 -21.09 -1.75
CA VAL A 71 -0.80 -22.23 -1.27
C VAL A 71 -1.62 -22.81 -2.44
N SER A 72 -1.38 -24.08 -2.76
CA SER A 72 -2.20 -24.83 -3.70
C SER A 72 -3.37 -25.49 -2.96
N ASN A 73 -4.42 -24.71 -2.69
CA ASN A 73 -5.68 -25.23 -2.14
C ASN A 73 -6.84 -24.95 -3.12
N PRO A 74 -7.12 -25.88 -4.05
CA PRO A 74 -8.17 -25.68 -5.06
C PRO A 74 -9.54 -25.43 -4.47
N LYS A 75 -9.87 -26.06 -3.33
CA LYS A 75 -11.18 -25.91 -2.67
C LYS A 75 -11.45 -24.48 -2.17
N VAL A 76 -10.39 -23.71 -1.92
CA VAL A 76 -10.51 -22.32 -1.42
C VAL A 76 -10.13 -21.32 -2.51
N CYS A 77 -9.02 -21.54 -3.20
CA CYS A 77 -8.49 -20.62 -4.19
C CYS A 77 -9.29 -20.60 -5.50
N ALA A 78 -9.80 -21.74 -5.97
CA ALA A 78 -10.53 -21.79 -7.24
C ALA A 78 -11.90 -21.08 -7.14
N PRO A 79 -12.72 -21.26 -6.08
CA PRO A 79 -13.95 -20.49 -5.93
C PRO A 79 -13.72 -18.98 -5.85
N ALA A 80 -12.71 -18.53 -5.10
CA ALA A 80 -12.35 -17.11 -4.99
C ALA A 80 -11.93 -16.54 -6.35
N TRP A 81 -11.05 -17.25 -7.08
CA TRP A 81 -10.62 -16.86 -8.42
C TRP A 81 -11.80 -16.79 -9.40
N ASN A 82 -12.64 -17.81 -9.44
CA ASN A 82 -13.80 -17.89 -10.34
C ASN A 82 -14.81 -16.78 -10.04
N THR A 83 -15.01 -16.45 -8.77
CA THR A 83 -15.87 -15.33 -8.36
C THR A 83 -15.39 -14.01 -8.91
N LEU A 84 -14.08 -13.73 -8.84
CA LEU A 84 -13.48 -12.51 -9.40
C LEU A 84 -13.45 -12.52 -10.92
N SER A 85 -13.25 -13.69 -11.54
CA SER A 85 -13.31 -13.88 -12.99
C SER A 85 -14.70 -13.57 -13.55
N LYS A 86 -15.75 -14.18 -12.97
CA LYS A 86 -17.14 -13.93 -13.38
C LYS A 86 -17.55 -12.47 -13.21
N ALA A 87 -17.05 -11.80 -12.16
CA ALA A 87 -17.27 -10.38 -11.93
C ALA A 87 -16.39 -9.45 -12.81
N ARG A 88 -15.56 -10.02 -13.70
CA ARG A 88 -14.60 -9.29 -14.55
C ARG A 88 -13.63 -8.41 -13.75
N GLN A 89 -13.29 -8.81 -12.54
CA GLN A 89 -12.44 -8.05 -11.61
C GLN A 89 -10.97 -8.48 -11.61
N LEU A 90 -10.58 -9.50 -12.38
CA LEU A 90 -9.21 -10.00 -12.39
C LEU A 90 -8.17 -8.95 -12.81
N GLY A 91 -8.54 -7.98 -13.66
CA GLY A 91 -7.66 -6.85 -14.01
C GLY A 91 -7.34 -5.96 -12.81
N ASN A 92 -8.36 -5.63 -12.01
CA ASN A 92 -8.21 -4.87 -10.78
C ASN A 92 -7.41 -5.65 -9.73
N VAL A 93 -7.71 -6.94 -9.56
CA VAL A 93 -6.96 -7.83 -8.65
C VAL A 93 -5.49 -7.88 -9.05
N LYS A 94 -5.20 -8.12 -10.34
CA LYS A 94 -3.84 -8.12 -10.88
C LYS A 94 -3.14 -6.82 -10.53
N PHE A 95 -3.77 -5.69 -10.86
CA PHE A 95 -3.20 -4.37 -10.58
C PHE A 95 -2.85 -4.24 -9.09
N MET A 96 -3.76 -4.62 -8.21
CA MET A 96 -3.54 -4.46 -6.79
C MET A 96 -2.41 -5.33 -6.25
N VAL A 97 -2.35 -6.58 -6.70
CA VAL A 97 -1.33 -7.56 -6.27
C VAL A 97 0.04 -7.18 -6.82
N THR A 98 0.15 -6.83 -8.11
CA THR A 98 1.44 -6.47 -8.73
C THR A 98 2.02 -5.18 -8.19
N HIS A 99 1.17 -4.24 -7.79
CA HIS A 99 1.59 -2.97 -7.20
C HIS A 99 1.63 -2.99 -5.68
N ASN A 100 1.33 -4.13 -5.05
CA ASN A 100 1.38 -4.29 -3.61
C ASN A 100 0.60 -3.19 -2.86
N CYS A 101 -0.67 -3.00 -3.25
CA CYS A 101 -1.48 -1.89 -2.75
C CYS A 101 -1.53 -1.85 -1.21
N PRO A 102 -1.32 -0.66 -0.59
CA PRO A 102 -1.23 -0.51 0.87
C PRO A 102 -2.42 -1.08 1.67
N VAL A 103 -3.61 -1.12 1.05
CA VAL A 103 -4.83 -1.62 1.68
C VAL A 103 -4.71 -3.08 2.17
N PHE A 104 -3.90 -3.91 1.53
CA PHE A 104 -3.66 -5.29 2.00
C PHE A 104 -3.01 -5.35 3.38
N TYR A 105 -2.13 -4.38 3.68
CA TYR A 105 -1.48 -4.27 4.98
C TYR A 105 -2.41 -3.65 6.03
N ARG A 106 -3.16 -2.60 5.65
CA ARG A 106 -4.14 -1.96 6.55
C ARG A 106 -5.23 -2.94 7.00
N LYS A 107 -5.66 -3.83 6.10
CA LYS A 107 -6.62 -4.90 6.42
C LYS A 107 -5.97 -6.11 7.13
N GLY A 108 -4.66 -6.11 7.32
CA GLY A 108 -3.94 -7.22 7.93
C GLY A 108 -3.93 -8.51 7.09
N TRP A 109 -4.22 -8.42 5.79
CA TRP A 109 -4.22 -9.59 4.89
C TRP A 109 -2.82 -10.05 4.54
N VAL A 110 -1.85 -9.13 4.63
CA VAL A 110 -0.43 -9.43 4.44
C VAL A 110 0.32 -8.96 5.68
N THR A 111 0.75 -9.89 6.52
CA THR A 111 1.41 -9.59 7.81
C THR A 111 2.93 -9.69 7.74
N ASN A 112 3.47 -10.48 6.80
CA ASN A 112 4.92 -10.75 6.75
C ASN A 112 5.37 -11.08 5.32
N TYR A 113 5.43 -10.08 4.45
CA TYR A 113 6.04 -10.28 3.13
C TYR A 113 7.53 -9.98 3.19
N THR A 114 8.37 -11.00 3.39
CA THR A 114 9.82 -10.82 3.17
C THR A 114 10.06 -10.82 1.67
N ILE A 115 10.01 -9.65 1.03
CA ILE A 115 10.48 -9.51 -0.35
C ILE A 115 11.96 -9.90 -0.35
N PRO A 116 12.36 -10.97 -1.07
CA PRO A 116 13.76 -11.36 -1.14
C PRO A 116 14.60 -10.16 -1.59
N GLY A 117 15.62 -9.80 -0.81
CA GLY A 117 16.43 -8.61 -1.08
C GLY A 117 16.07 -7.37 -0.27
N CYS A 118 14.83 -7.21 0.25
CA CYS A 118 14.48 -6.04 1.07
C CYS A 118 15.27 -5.98 2.38
N LYS A 119 15.46 -7.11 3.06
CA LYS A 119 16.31 -7.19 4.26
C LYS A 119 17.76 -6.86 3.94
N LYS A 120 18.30 -7.44 2.85
CA LYS A 120 19.67 -7.22 2.39
C LYS A 120 19.91 -5.75 2.03
N ALA A 121 19.01 -5.14 1.26
CA ALA A 121 19.07 -3.74 0.85
C ALA A 121 18.96 -2.80 2.07
N TRP A 122 18.01 -3.05 2.99
CA TRP A 122 17.90 -2.28 4.23
C TRP A 122 19.18 -2.36 5.06
N THR A 123 19.73 -3.57 5.27
CA THR A 123 20.97 -3.76 6.01
C THR A 123 22.15 -3.07 5.33
N ALA A 124 22.25 -3.11 4.00
CA ALA A 124 23.33 -2.43 3.26
C ALA A 124 23.27 -0.90 3.44
N ILE A 125 22.07 -0.31 3.34
CA ILE A 125 21.87 1.12 3.59
C ILE A 125 22.17 1.48 5.06
N GLY A 126 21.79 0.60 6.00
CA GLY A 126 22.10 0.69 7.41
C GLY A 126 23.60 0.69 7.71
N LYS A 127 24.34 -0.27 7.16
CA LYS A 127 25.80 -0.36 7.29
C LYS A 127 26.51 0.87 6.71
N ALA A 128 25.96 1.47 5.66
CA ALA A 128 26.46 2.73 5.10
C ALA A 128 26.08 3.98 5.92
N GLY A 129 25.32 3.84 7.02
CA GLY A 129 24.85 4.95 7.84
C GLY A 129 23.86 5.87 7.14
N LYS A 130 23.13 5.39 6.11
CA LYS A 130 22.30 6.24 5.23
C LYS A 130 20.79 6.08 5.44
N LEU A 131 20.33 5.48 6.53
CA LEU A 131 18.90 5.27 6.79
C LEU A 131 18.11 6.59 6.88
N ARG A 132 18.67 7.65 7.46
CA ARG A 132 18.01 8.99 7.51
C ARG A 132 17.83 9.61 6.11
N ALA A 133 18.80 9.40 5.22
CA ALA A 133 18.70 9.87 3.84
C ALA A 133 17.62 9.10 3.07
N LEU A 134 17.55 7.78 3.26
CA LEU A 134 16.48 6.95 2.70
C LEU A 134 15.11 7.38 3.25
N GLU A 135 15.00 7.58 4.56
CA GLU A 135 13.77 8.06 5.20
C GLU A 135 13.28 9.36 4.57
N THR A 136 14.21 10.33 4.41
CA THR A 136 13.90 11.62 3.79
C THR A 136 13.33 11.40 2.39
N LEU A 137 14.02 10.65 1.53
CA LEU A 137 13.53 10.39 0.16
C LEU A 137 12.13 9.75 0.16
N VAL A 138 11.90 8.74 1.00
CA VAL A 138 10.65 7.96 1.03
C VAL A 138 9.49 8.76 1.61
N LYS A 139 9.68 9.40 2.78
CA LYS A 139 8.63 10.16 3.49
C LYS A 139 8.22 11.42 2.74
N THR A 140 9.18 12.12 2.14
CA THR A 140 8.87 13.37 1.43
C THR A 140 8.51 13.16 -0.03
N ASP A 141 8.42 11.90 -0.49
CA ASP A 141 8.05 11.56 -1.85
C ASP A 141 8.82 12.36 -2.92
N CYS A 142 10.15 12.39 -2.82
CA CYS A 142 10.99 13.25 -3.66
C CYS A 142 10.78 13.02 -5.16
N ALA A 143 10.61 14.11 -5.93
CA ALA A 143 10.40 14.13 -7.38
C ALA A 143 11.47 13.37 -8.18
N VAL A 144 12.69 13.28 -7.64
CA VAL A 144 13.78 12.51 -8.24
C VAL A 144 13.48 11.01 -8.34
N MET A 145 12.71 10.45 -7.41
CA MET A 145 12.29 9.04 -7.48
C MET A 145 11.29 8.82 -8.62
N HIS A 146 10.38 9.77 -8.85
CA HIS A 146 9.43 9.75 -9.96
C HIS A 146 10.13 9.90 -11.31
N ARG A 147 11.07 10.86 -11.44
CA ARG A 147 11.87 11.04 -12.68
C ARG A 147 12.64 9.77 -13.07
N ASN A 148 13.13 9.03 -12.09
CA ASN A 148 13.85 7.78 -12.33
C ASN A 148 12.93 6.55 -12.41
N LYS A 149 11.61 6.73 -12.38
CA LYS A 149 10.60 5.66 -12.43
C LYS A 149 10.74 4.64 -11.29
N TRP A 150 11.22 5.07 -10.13
CA TRP A 150 11.35 4.19 -8.96
C TRP A 150 10.05 4.12 -8.15
N ARG A 151 9.21 5.14 -8.29
CA ARG A 151 7.91 5.26 -7.65
C ARG A 151 6.88 5.77 -8.64
N LEU A 152 5.63 5.36 -8.45
CA LEU A 152 4.51 5.85 -9.24
C LEU A 152 4.06 7.23 -8.73
N PRO A 153 3.68 8.16 -9.64
CA PRO A 153 3.40 9.56 -9.31
C PRO A 153 2.18 9.70 -8.43
N THR A 154 2.39 9.95 -7.14
CA THR A 154 1.30 10.02 -6.15
C THR A 154 0.65 11.39 -6.02
N ASN A 155 1.38 12.48 -6.25
CA ASN A 155 0.91 13.88 -6.28
C ASN A 155 2.08 14.82 -6.66
N GLY A 156 2.67 14.65 -7.85
CA GLY A 156 3.75 15.52 -8.37
C GLY A 156 5.13 15.40 -7.71
N GLY A 157 5.22 14.78 -6.54
CA GLY A 157 6.46 14.59 -5.78
C GLY A 157 7.05 15.91 -5.26
N VAL A 158 7.74 15.88 -4.13
CA VAL A 158 8.39 17.10 -3.62
C VAL A 158 9.64 17.38 -4.47
N SER A 159 9.62 18.49 -5.21
CA SER A 159 10.77 18.97 -5.98
C SER A 159 11.77 19.79 -5.14
N ASN A 160 11.48 19.99 -3.84
CA ASN A 160 12.29 20.81 -2.94
C ASN A 160 13.76 20.36 -2.92
N ARG A 161 14.58 21.12 -3.65
CA ARG A 161 16.00 20.86 -3.82
C ARG A 161 16.75 20.83 -2.48
N LYS A 162 16.32 21.63 -1.49
CA LYS A 162 16.97 21.70 -0.17
C LYS A 162 16.79 20.41 0.64
N VAL A 163 15.74 19.65 0.40
CA VAL A 163 15.44 18.39 1.13
C VAL A 163 15.89 17.18 0.34
N CYS A 164 15.52 17.12 -0.94
CA CYS A 164 15.74 15.93 -1.76
C CYS A 164 17.16 15.82 -2.32
N ALA A 165 17.83 16.93 -2.67
CA ALA A 165 19.15 16.87 -3.27
C ALA A 165 20.24 16.38 -2.29
N PRO A 166 20.28 16.82 -1.02
CA PRO A 166 21.24 16.29 -0.05
C PRO A 166 21.03 14.81 0.23
N ALA A 167 19.77 14.37 0.41
CA ALA A 167 19.45 12.97 0.65
C ALA A 167 19.86 12.07 -0.53
N TRP A 168 19.56 12.50 -1.76
CA TRP A 168 19.98 11.81 -2.97
C TRP A 168 21.51 11.76 -3.10
N SER A 169 22.20 12.88 -2.92
CA SER A 169 23.67 12.97 -2.99
C SER A 169 24.33 12.04 -1.98
N ASN A 170 23.82 11.98 -0.75
CA ASN A 170 24.33 11.08 0.29
C ASN A 170 24.21 9.60 -0.07
N LEU A 171 23.09 9.20 -0.68
CA LEU A 171 22.87 7.81 -1.10
C LEU A 171 23.67 7.48 -2.37
N SER A 172 23.83 8.44 -3.28
CA SER A 172 24.64 8.30 -4.49
C SER A 172 26.11 8.10 -4.16
N LYS A 173 26.69 8.96 -3.31
CA LYS A 173 28.10 8.84 -2.87
C LYS A 173 28.36 7.51 -2.16
N ALA A 174 27.38 7.01 -1.41
CA ALA A 174 27.47 5.71 -0.73
C ALA A 174 27.17 4.51 -1.65
N ARG A 175 26.94 4.73 -2.96
CA ARG A 175 26.57 3.69 -3.95
C ARG A 175 25.33 2.88 -3.55
N GLN A 176 24.39 3.52 -2.83
CA GLN A 176 23.18 2.86 -2.30
C GLN A 176 21.94 3.06 -3.18
N LEU A 177 22.01 3.83 -4.27
CA LEU A 177 20.84 4.11 -5.11
C LEU A 177 20.19 2.86 -5.70
N GLY A 178 20.97 1.80 -5.98
CA GLY A 178 20.41 0.51 -6.42
C GLY A 178 19.55 -0.17 -5.34
N ASN A 179 20.01 -0.15 -4.08
CA ASN A 179 19.25 -0.65 -2.93
C ASN A 179 18.00 0.21 -2.68
N VAL A 180 18.14 1.53 -2.76
CA VAL A 180 17.00 2.47 -2.64
C VAL A 180 15.96 2.19 -3.72
N LYS A 181 16.38 2.13 -4.99
CA LYS A 181 15.52 1.79 -6.13
C LYS A 181 14.78 0.49 -5.84
N PHE A 182 15.51 -0.58 -5.53
CA PHE A 182 14.93 -1.89 -5.24
C PHE A 182 13.87 -1.77 -4.13
N MET A 183 14.20 -1.08 -3.04
CA MET A 183 13.29 -1.04 -1.91
C MET A 183 12.03 -0.23 -2.17
N VAL A 184 12.17 0.89 -2.88
CA VAL A 184 11.06 1.78 -3.25
C VAL A 184 10.16 1.11 -4.30
N THR A 185 10.73 0.51 -5.36
CA THR A 185 9.94 -0.13 -6.42
C THR A 185 9.14 -1.32 -5.92
N HIS A 186 9.66 -2.04 -4.93
CA HIS A 186 8.99 -3.21 -4.36
C HIS A 186 8.17 -2.88 -3.11
N ASN A 187 8.10 -1.61 -2.69
CA ASN A 187 7.43 -1.18 -1.47
C ASN A 187 7.81 -2.05 -0.26
N CYS A 188 9.10 -2.12 0.07
CA CYS A 188 9.57 -3.00 1.14
C CYS A 188 8.79 -2.77 2.45
N PRO A 189 8.30 -3.83 3.12
CA PRO A 189 7.47 -3.68 4.32
C PRO A 189 8.17 -3.03 5.51
N VAL A 190 9.49 -2.89 5.46
CA VAL A 190 10.23 -2.10 6.45
C VAL A 190 9.80 -0.63 6.46
N PHE A 191 9.33 -0.09 5.32
CA PHE A 191 8.82 1.28 5.29
C PHE A 191 7.53 1.42 6.10
N SER A 192 6.57 0.51 5.94
CA SER A 192 5.35 0.48 6.75
C SER A 192 5.64 0.23 8.22
N ARG A 193 6.54 -0.72 8.56
CA ARG A 193 6.95 -0.98 9.97
C ARG A 193 7.60 0.22 10.64
N LYS A 194 8.26 1.09 9.88
CA LYS A 194 8.85 2.34 10.37
C LYS A 194 7.89 3.54 10.30
N GLY A 195 6.67 3.35 9.79
CA GLY A 195 5.69 4.42 9.59
C GLY A 195 6.10 5.45 8.54
N TRP A 196 6.93 5.06 7.56
CA TRP A 196 7.42 5.95 6.49
C TRP A 196 6.43 6.07 5.34
N VAL A 197 5.59 5.06 5.17
CA VAL A 197 4.45 5.05 4.26
C VAL A 197 3.26 4.54 5.07
N LYS A 198 2.16 5.30 5.02
CA LYS A 198 0.87 4.94 5.60
C LYS A 198 0.06 4.13 4.60
#